data_AF-A0A3P7JML2-F1
#
_entry.id   AF-A0A3P7JML2-F1
#
_cell.length_a   1.000
_cell.length_b   1.000
_cell.length_c   1.000
_cell.angle_alpha   90.00
_cell.angle_beta   90.00
_cell.angle_gamma   90.00
#
_symmetry.space_group_name_H-M   'P 1'
#
loop_
_entity.id
_entity.type
_entity.pdbx_description
1 polymer ?
#
loop_
_entity_poly.entity_id
_entity_poly.type
_entity_poly.pdbx_seq_one_letter_code
_entity_poly.pdbx_strand_id
1 'polypeptide(L)'
;VSDCPGGFIIDVGDHFRRHLFASTRTDDFLKDVRRLAAENLGVIVPITKEAATLDEFARTRLGLCSRDDQITSYAEFKVQKYSRRHEQPVRRLLCLSETCLVERDPATYAVVCATPLEQIVCLVRLEKDPQQFVVEYMNAEGRVYSAAERDLIIASLVDGIRAAGNEQVSLRKLLGCLLNSTSFVQTVISTLLHIMVSGTFKG
;
A
#
# COMPACT_ATOMS: atom_id res chain seq x y z
N VAL A 1 -5.49 -13.94 16.13
CA VAL A 1 -4.06 -14.34 16.03
C VAL A 1 -3.72 -15.12 17.28
N SER A 2 -3.33 -16.38 17.14
CA SER A 2 -3.29 -17.35 18.25
C SER A 2 -2.22 -17.04 19.30
N ASP A 3 -1.10 -16.46 18.89
CA ASP A 3 0.09 -16.14 19.68
C ASP A 3 0.20 -14.64 20.01
N CYS A 4 -0.86 -13.85 19.78
CA CYS A 4 -0.92 -12.42 20.09
C CYS A 4 -2.23 -12.08 20.81
N PRO A 5 -2.21 -11.80 22.13
CA PRO A 5 -3.41 -11.45 22.89
C PRO A 5 -4.16 -10.27 22.28
N GLY A 6 -5.46 -10.43 22.04
CA GLY A 6 -6.30 -9.41 21.41
C GLY A 6 -6.00 -9.18 19.92
N GLY A 7 -5.12 -9.97 19.31
CA GLY A 7 -4.66 -9.80 17.94
C GLY A 7 -5.71 -10.22 16.90
N PHE A 8 -5.96 -9.35 15.92
CA PHE A 8 -6.83 -9.61 14.77
C PHE A 8 -6.21 -9.07 13.48
N ILE A 9 -6.62 -9.65 12.36
CA ILE A 9 -6.13 -9.30 11.03
C ILE A 9 -7.30 -8.72 10.22
N ILE A 10 -7.05 -7.63 9.51
CA ILE A 10 -7.95 -7.10 8.49
C ILE A 10 -7.29 -7.28 7.12
N ASP A 11 -7.98 -7.96 6.22
CA ASP A 11 -7.59 -8.04 4.81
C ASP A 11 -8.21 -6.87 4.04
N VAL A 12 -7.37 -6.11 3.32
CA VAL A 12 -7.77 -4.85 2.67
C VAL A 12 -7.53 -4.91 1.17
N GLY A 13 -8.56 -4.50 0.42
CA GLY A 13 -8.55 -4.41 -1.04
C GLY A 13 -8.54 -5.76 -1.75
N ASP A 14 -8.50 -5.72 -3.07
CA ASP A 14 -8.70 -6.91 -3.93
C ASP A 14 -7.59 -7.95 -3.81
N HIS A 15 -6.41 -7.52 -3.35
CA HIS A 15 -5.25 -8.37 -3.17
C HIS A 15 -5.10 -8.91 -1.75
N PHE A 16 -6.08 -8.64 -0.88
CA PHE A 16 -6.13 -9.09 0.51
C PHE A 16 -4.85 -8.76 1.28
N ARG A 17 -4.36 -7.51 1.13
CA ARG A 17 -3.21 -7.07 1.92
C ARG A 17 -3.59 -7.12 3.39
N ARG A 18 -2.78 -7.81 4.20
CA ARG A 18 -3.14 -8.10 5.59
C ARG A 18 -2.57 -7.05 6.54
N HIS A 19 -3.40 -6.59 7.46
CA HIS A 19 -3.05 -5.63 8.48
C HIS A 19 -3.32 -6.22 9.87
N LEU A 20 -2.27 -6.34 10.67
CA LEU A 20 -2.36 -6.84 12.04
C LEU A 20 -2.66 -5.69 13.00
N PHE A 21 -3.62 -5.91 13.88
CA PHE A 21 -3.98 -5.03 14.98
C PHE A 21 -4.09 -5.84 16.26
N ALA A 22 -4.06 -5.16 17.40
CA ALA A 22 -4.36 -5.76 18.71
C ALA A 22 -5.25 -4.82 19.51
N SER A 23 -6.28 -5.37 20.17
CA SER A 23 -7.19 -4.61 21.03
C SER A 23 -7.66 -5.47 22.19
N THR A 24 -7.95 -4.82 23.33
CA THR A 24 -8.61 -5.49 24.46
C THR A 24 -10.11 -5.69 24.23
N ARG A 25 -10.69 -5.02 23.23
CA ARG A 25 -12.13 -5.05 22.90
C ARG A 25 -12.39 -5.56 21.48
N THR A 26 -11.66 -6.58 21.04
CA THR A 26 -11.72 -7.09 19.67
C THR A 26 -13.13 -7.55 19.27
N ASP A 27 -13.84 -8.27 20.14
CA ASP A 27 -15.19 -8.77 19.82
C ASP A 27 -16.21 -7.65 19.62
N ASP A 28 -16.17 -6.61 20.46
CA ASP A 28 -17.03 -5.43 20.32
C ASP A 28 -16.71 -4.69 19.04
N PHE A 29 -15.42 -4.45 18.78
CA PHE A 29 -14.95 -3.79 17.57
C PHE A 29 -15.43 -4.50 16.30
N LEU A 30 -15.28 -5.83 16.23
CA LEU A 30 -15.70 -6.61 15.07
C LEU A 30 -17.22 -6.62 14.88
N LYS A 31 -17.99 -6.63 15.98
CA LYS A 31 -19.46 -6.49 15.94
C LYS A 31 -19.86 -5.12 15.39
N ASP A 32 -19.25 -4.05 15.88
CA ASP A 32 -19.54 -2.68 15.44
C ASP A 32 -19.17 -2.47 13.97
N VAL A 33 -18.01 -2.98 13.53
CA VAL A 33 -17.60 -2.91 12.11
C VAL A 33 -18.66 -3.59 11.21
N ARG A 34 -19.11 -4.80 11.56
CA ARG A 34 -20.14 -5.50 10.76
C ARG A 34 -21.46 -4.76 10.76
N ARG A 35 -21.92 -4.29 11.92
CA ARG A 35 -23.18 -3.58 12.07
C ARG A 35 -23.15 -2.29 11.25
N LEU A 36 -22.13 -1.46 11.43
CA LEU A 36 -22.00 -0.18 10.74
C LEU A 36 -21.81 -0.33 9.23
N ALA A 37 -21.05 -1.33 8.78
CA ALA A 37 -20.89 -1.61 7.35
C ALA A 37 -22.22 -2.05 6.71
N ALA A 38 -22.99 -2.91 7.40
CA ALA A 38 -24.29 -3.36 6.90
C ALA A 38 -25.33 -2.22 6.90
N GLU A 39 -25.43 -1.46 7.99
CA GLU A 39 -26.42 -0.39 8.16
C GLU A 39 -26.17 0.81 7.26
N ASN A 40 -24.90 1.22 7.06
CA ASN A 40 -24.58 2.45 6.35
C ASN A 40 -24.11 2.24 4.91
N LEU A 41 -23.54 1.06 4.60
CA LEU A 41 -22.98 0.77 3.28
C LEU A 41 -23.66 -0.41 2.58
N GLY A 42 -24.52 -1.16 3.27
CA GLY A 42 -25.10 -2.39 2.74
C GLY A 42 -24.06 -3.50 2.51
N VAL A 43 -22.87 -3.40 3.12
CA VAL A 43 -21.76 -4.32 2.92
C VAL A 43 -21.70 -5.33 4.07
N ILE A 44 -21.65 -6.61 3.73
CA ILE A 44 -21.41 -7.69 4.69
C ILE A 44 -19.90 -7.92 4.79
N VAL A 45 -19.32 -7.60 5.96
CA VAL A 45 -17.91 -7.91 6.24
C VAL A 45 -17.81 -9.35 6.75
N PRO A 46 -17.17 -10.28 6.01
CA PRO A 46 -16.97 -11.65 6.46
C PRO A 46 -15.97 -11.67 7.63
N ILE A 47 -16.20 -12.59 8.58
CA ILE A 47 -15.24 -12.87 9.65
C ILE A 47 -14.87 -14.34 9.58
N THR A 48 -13.58 -14.60 9.40
CA THR A 48 -13.00 -15.93 9.42
C THR A 48 -12.45 -16.20 10.82
N LYS A 49 -12.78 -17.36 11.40
CA LYS A 49 -12.29 -17.79 12.73
C LYS A 49 -10.99 -18.60 12.65
N GLU A 50 -10.37 -18.66 11.49
CA GLU A 50 -9.08 -19.32 11.29
C GLU A 50 -8.02 -18.59 12.12
N ALA A 51 -7.35 -19.34 12.97
CA ALA A 51 -6.26 -18.81 13.77
C ALA A 51 -4.99 -18.78 12.91
N ALA A 52 -4.45 -17.58 12.68
CA ALA A 52 -3.09 -17.39 12.18
C ALA A 52 -2.14 -17.04 13.33
N THR A 53 -0.90 -17.49 13.27
CA THR A 53 0.21 -17.06 14.12
C THR A 53 0.84 -15.75 13.60
N LEU A 54 1.64 -15.07 14.41
CA LEU A 54 2.40 -13.88 14.00
C LEU A 54 3.38 -14.20 12.86
N ASP A 55 3.96 -15.40 12.89
CA ASP A 55 4.90 -15.89 11.87
C ASP A 55 4.18 -16.19 10.53
N GLU A 56 3.00 -16.82 10.58
CA GLU A 56 2.15 -16.97 9.39
C GLU A 56 1.67 -15.63 8.84
N PHE A 57 1.32 -14.69 9.72
CA PHE A 57 1.00 -13.32 9.30
C PHE A 57 2.22 -12.69 8.60
N ALA A 58 3.41 -12.77 9.17
CA ALA A 58 4.62 -12.19 8.59
C ALA A 58 4.90 -12.72 7.19
N ARG A 59 4.69 -14.03 6.96
CA ARG A 59 4.80 -14.66 5.65
C ARG A 59 3.71 -14.27 4.66
N THR A 60 2.49 -13.98 5.13
CA THR A 60 1.31 -13.75 4.26
C THR A 60 0.82 -12.31 4.23
N ARG A 61 1.53 -11.38 4.88
CA ARG A 61 1.10 -9.98 5.08
C ARG A 61 0.89 -9.19 3.79
N LEU A 62 1.50 -9.62 2.69
CA LEU A 62 1.36 -8.98 1.37
C LEU A 62 0.13 -9.48 0.62
N GLY A 63 -0.67 -10.37 1.22
CA GLY A 63 -1.85 -10.96 0.59
C GLY A 63 -1.43 -11.85 -0.58
N LEU A 64 -2.10 -11.69 -1.72
CA LEU A 64 -1.80 -12.46 -2.95
C LEU A 64 -0.38 -12.26 -3.47
N CYS A 65 0.24 -11.11 -3.17
CA CYS A 65 1.63 -10.82 -3.54
C CYS A 65 2.66 -11.52 -2.62
N SER A 66 2.25 -12.34 -1.65
CA SER A 66 3.19 -12.96 -0.70
C SER A 66 3.95 -14.16 -1.28
N ARG A 67 3.53 -14.69 -2.42
CA ARG A 67 4.18 -15.86 -3.04
C ARG A 67 5.53 -15.45 -3.65
N ASP A 68 6.54 -16.31 -3.53
CA ASP A 68 7.91 -15.99 -3.94
C ASP A 68 8.04 -15.63 -5.42
N ASP A 69 7.26 -16.28 -6.29
CA ASP A 69 7.19 -15.97 -7.72
C ASP A 69 6.72 -14.53 -7.99
N GLN A 70 5.81 -14.02 -7.16
CA GLN A 70 5.25 -12.66 -7.30
C GLN A 70 6.23 -11.56 -6.88
N ILE A 71 7.21 -11.89 -6.01
CA ILE A 71 8.17 -10.91 -5.46
C ILE A 71 9.60 -11.10 -5.98
N THR A 72 9.82 -12.09 -6.84
CA THR A 72 11.10 -12.31 -7.53
C THR A 72 11.29 -11.22 -8.59
N SER A 73 12.27 -10.35 -8.37
CA SER A 73 12.45 -9.16 -9.20
C SER A 73 13.49 -9.36 -10.30
N TYR A 74 13.22 -8.86 -11.50
CA TYR A 74 14.15 -8.83 -12.64
C TYR A 74 14.86 -7.49 -12.83
N ALA A 75 14.37 -6.42 -12.19
CA ALA A 75 15.01 -5.11 -12.18
C ALA A 75 14.95 -4.48 -10.78
N GLU A 76 15.94 -3.64 -10.46
CA GLU A 76 16.07 -2.99 -9.16
C GLU A 76 16.65 -1.58 -9.31
N PHE A 77 16.05 -0.63 -8.61
CA PHE A 77 16.44 0.77 -8.65
C PHE A 77 16.57 1.35 -7.24
N LYS A 78 17.59 2.20 -7.02
CA LYS A 78 17.75 2.89 -5.73
C LYS A 78 16.90 4.16 -5.73
N VAL A 79 15.99 4.26 -4.76
CA VAL A 79 15.07 5.41 -4.65
C VAL A 79 15.03 5.98 -3.24
N GLN A 80 14.62 7.24 -3.13
CA GLN A 80 14.15 7.84 -1.88
C GLN A 80 12.63 7.94 -1.91
N LYS A 81 11.96 7.35 -0.93
CA LYS A 81 10.50 7.39 -0.78
C LYS A 81 10.10 8.50 0.17
N TYR A 82 9.16 9.33 -0.26
CA TYR A 82 8.54 10.35 0.56
C TYR A 82 7.22 9.82 1.13
N SER A 83 7.01 9.97 2.44
CA SER A 83 5.79 9.52 3.10
C SER A 83 5.49 10.43 4.28
N ARG A 84 4.20 10.69 4.55
CA ARG A 84 3.78 11.43 5.75
C ARG A 84 4.15 10.76 7.07
N ARG A 85 4.52 9.46 7.04
CA ARG A 85 4.96 8.70 8.21
C ARG A 85 6.39 9.02 8.66
N HIS A 86 7.17 9.71 7.82
CA HIS A 86 8.57 10.00 8.09
C HIS A 86 8.86 11.46 7.71
N GLU A 87 9.52 12.21 8.60
CA GLU A 87 9.93 13.59 8.32
C GLU A 87 10.96 13.67 7.20
N GLN A 88 11.82 12.66 7.10
CA GLN A 88 12.87 12.56 6.11
C GLN A 88 12.56 11.48 5.06
N PRO A 89 13.00 11.67 3.80
CA PRO A 89 12.85 10.65 2.76
C PRO A 89 13.58 9.36 3.15
N VAL A 90 12.94 8.22 2.92
CA VAL A 90 13.48 6.92 3.33
C VAL A 90 14.06 6.18 2.13
N ARG A 91 15.28 5.67 2.25
CA ARG A 91 15.93 4.87 1.20
C ARG A 91 15.21 3.55 1.00
N ARG A 92 14.94 3.19 -0.25
CA ARG A 92 14.33 1.91 -0.66
C ARG A 92 15.00 1.39 -1.92
N LEU A 93 14.96 0.07 -2.09
CA LEU A 93 15.11 -0.55 -3.40
C LEU A 93 13.71 -0.68 -3.99
N LEU A 94 13.50 -0.10 -5.16
CA LEU A 94 12.28 -0.22 -5.93
C LEU A 94 12.52 -1.27 -7.01
N CYS A 95 11.89 -2.42 -6.87
CA CYS A 95 12.14 -3.60 -7.68
C CYS A 95 10.91 -3.93 -8.53
N LEU A 96 11.13 -4.41 -9.75
CA LEU A 96 10.09 -4.91 -10.64
C LEU A 96 10.15 -6.43 -10.70
N SER A 97 9.04 -7.09 -10.35
CA SER A 97 8.78 -8.48 -10.73
C SER A 97 7.87 -8.53 -11.96
N GLU A 98 7.59 -9.73 -12.44
CA GLU A 98 6.67 -9.94 -13.58
C GLU A 98 5.27 -9.38 -13.31
N THR A 99 4.82 -9.37 -12.06
CA THR A 99 3.45 -9.00 -11.69
C THR A 99 3.35 -7.87 -10.67
N CYS A 100 4.43 -7.51 -9.99
CA CYS A 100 4.40 -6.56 -8.86
C CYS A 100 5.51 -5.50 -8.92
N LEU A 101 5.17 -4.31 -8.41
CA LEU A 101 6.12 -3.33 -7.93
C LEU A 101 6.44 -3.60 -6.46
N VAL A 102 7.70 -3.90 -6.16
CA VAL A 102 8.16 -4.33 -4.83
C VAL A 102 9.08 -3.28 -4.24
N GLU A 103 8.83 -2.89 -2.99
CA GLU A 103 9.77 -2.09 -2.20
C GLU A 103 10.53 -3.00 -1.25
N ARG A 104 11.87 -2.93 -1.27
CA ARG A 104 12.73 -3.62 -0.31
C ARG A 104 13.53 -2.65 0.54
N ASP A 105 13.88 -3.10 1.74
CA ASP A 105 14.84 -2.42 2.58
C ASP A 105 16.26 -2.65 2.03
N PRO A 106 17.07 -1.60 1.82
CA PRO A 106 18.38 -1.74 1.19
C PRO A 106 19.43 -2.43 2.07
N ALA A 107 19.24 -2.50 3.39
CA ALA A 107 20.21 -3.11 4.29
C ALA A 107 19.94 -4.60 4.50
N THR A 108 18.67 -4.98 4.61
CA THR A 108 18.24 -6.35 4.93
C THR A 108 17.69 -7.11 3.74
N TYR A 109 17.42 -6.43 2.63
CA TYR A 109 16.73 -6.96 1.45
C TYR A 109 15.29 -7.45 1.72
N ALA A 110 14.79 -7.20 2.93
CA ALA A 110 13.45 -7.58 3.34
C ALA A 110 12.42 -6.83 2.49
N VAL A 111 11.43 -7.55 1.97
CA VAL A 111 10.29 -6.91 1.31
C VAL A 111 9.57 -6.06 2.34
N VAL A 112 9.36 -4.78 2.01
CA VAL A 112 8.61 -3.81 2.82
C VAL A 112 7.16 -3.78 2.36
N CYS A 113 6.95 -3.70 1.05
CA CYS A 113 5.65 -3.63 0.40
C CYS A 113 5.73 -4.27 -0.98
N ALA A 114 4.65 -4.88 -1.44
CA ALA A 114 4.46 -5.26 -2.83
C ALA A 114 3.10 -4.69 -3.29
N THR A 115 3.01 -4.28 -4.54
CA THR A 115 1.76 -3.81 -5.14
C THR A 115 1.69 -4.34 -6.56
N PRO A 116 0.60 -5.03 -6.94
CA PRO A 116 0.43 -5.54 -8.29
C PRO A 116 0.53 -4.43 -9.34
N LEU A 117 1.14 -4.73 -10.49
CA LEU A 117 1.31 -3.78 -11.58
C LEU A 117 -0.04 -3.37 -12.20
N GLU A 118 -1.03 -4.27 -12.19
CA GLU A 118 -2.40 -3.96 -12.62
C GLU A 118 -3.08 -2.87 -11.79
N GLN A 119 -2.63 -2.64 -10.56
CA GLN A 119 -3.18 -1.61 -9.68
C GLN A 119 -2.61 -0.22 -9.98
N ILE A 120 -1.60 -0.10 -10.85
CA ILE A 120 -0.99 1.18 -11.23
C ILE A 120 -1.77 1.80 -12.38
N VAL A 121 -2.27 3.02 -12.19
CA VAL A 121 -3.09 3.74 -13.19
C VAL A 121 -2.34 4.85 -13.89
N CYS A 122 -1.39 5.47 -13.18
CA CYS A 122 -0.62 6.56 -13.75
C CYS A 122 0.77 6.67 -13.16
N LEU A 123 1.72 7.02 -14.02
CA LEU A 123 3.05 7.48 -13.65
C LEU A 123 3.13 8.98 -13.95
N VAL A 124 3.58 9.76 -12.97
CA VAL A 124 3.60 11.21 -13.07
C VAL A 124 5.01 11.73 -12.86
N ARG A 125 5.55 12.46 -13.84
CA ARG A 125 6.78 13.23 -13.68
C ARG A 125 6.46 14.53 -12.94
N LEU A 126 7.23 14.83 -11.89
CA LEU A 126 7.13 16.12 -11.20
C LEU A 126 8.12 17.11 -11.83
N GLU A 127 7.61 18.19 -12.43
CA GLU A 127 8.45 19.15 -13.16
C GLU A 127 9.33 20.01 -12.22
N LYS A 128 8.91 20.17 -10.96
CA LYS A 128 9.66 20.95 -9.96
C LYS A 128 10.99 20.30 -9.56
N ASP A 129 11.05 18.97 -9.61
CA ASP A 129 12.26 18.21 -9.29
C ASP A 129 12.45 17.11 -10.35
N PRO A 130 13.47 17.21 -11.21
CA PRO A 130 13.69 16.27 -12.30
C PRO A 130 14.00 14.84 -11.83
N GLN A 131 14.29 14.64 -10.54
CA GLN A 131 14.50 13.31 -9.96
C GLN A 131 13.20 12.71 -9.42
N GLN A 132 12.15 13.51 -9.22
CA GLN A 132 10.92 13.05 -8.59
C GLN A 132 9.85 12.57 -9.56
N PHE A 133 9.12 11.55 -9.11
CA PHE A 133 7.96 11.01 -9.79
C PHE A 133 6.94 10.46 -8.79
N VAL A 134 5.71 10.29 -9.25
CA VAL A 134 4.62 9.68 -8.50
C VAL A 134 4.12 8.43 -9.21
N VAL A 135 3.88 7.38 -8.44
CA VAL A 135 3.12 6.20 -8.88
C VAL A 135 1.72 6.33 -8.26
N GLU A 136 0.71 6.49 -9.12
CA GLU A 136 -0.69 6.53 -8.72
C GLU A 136 -1.35 5.16 -8.90
N TYR A 137 -2.16 4.79 -7.92
CA TYR A 137 -2.84 3.50 -7.87
C TYR A 137 -4.36 3.65 -8.00
N MET A 138 -5.05 2.55 -8.34
CA MET A 138 -6.52 2.48 -8.48
C MET A 138 -7.28 3.01 -7.26
N ASN A 139 -6.74 2.82 -6.05
CA ASN A 139 -7.33 3.31 -4.80
C ASN A 139 -7.13 4.82 -4.55
N ALA A 140 -6.72 5.57 -5.58
CA ALA A 140 -6.36 6.99 -5.52
C ALA A 140 -5.21 7.32 -4.54
N GLU A 141 -4.44 6.33 -4.08
CA GLU A 141 -3.20 6.55 -3.37
C GLU A 141 -2.10 6.94 -4.37
N GLY A 142 -1.26 7.90 -3.99
CA GLY A 142 -0.04 8.25 -4.72
C GLY A 142 1.19 8.01 -3.85
N ARG A 143 2.21 7.34 -4.40
CA ARG A 143 3.53 7.19 -3.75
C ARG A 143 4.56 8.02 -4.50
N VAL A 144 5.26 8.86 -3.74
CA VAL A 144 6.25 9.80 -4.28
C VAL A 144 7.65 9.24 -4.06
N TYR A 145 8.44 9.20 -5.13
CA TYR A 145 9.81 8.73 -5.13
C TYR A 145 10.74 9.75 -5.78
N SER A 146 12.01 9.73 -5.40
CA SER A 146 13.09 10.46 -6.08
C SER A 146 14.24 9.52 -6.42
N ALA A 147 14.78 9.65 -7.62
CA ALA A 147 15.97 8.93 -8.09
C ALA A 147 16.68 9.68 -9.23
N ALA A 148 18.00 9.54 -9.32
CA ALA A 148 18.79 10.12 -10.41
C ALA A 148 18.39 9.52 -11.77
N GLU A 149 18.03 8.24 -11.79
CA GLU A 149 17.61 7.47 -12.98
C GLU A 149 16.08 7.45 -13.17
N ARG A 150 15.37 8.51 -12.73
CA ARG A 150 13.89 8.62 -12.80
C ARG A 150 13.31 8.13 -14.12
N ASP A 151 13.82 8.61 -15.25
CA ASP A 151 13.22 8.29 -16.55
C ASP A 151 13.48 6.86 -16.99
N LEU A 152 14.58 6.24 -16.54
CA LEU A 152 14.81 4.80 -16.71
C LEU A 152 13.80 4.00 -15.90
N ILE A 153 13.57 4.36 -14.63
CA ILE A 153 12.57 3.72 -13.77
C ILE A 153 11.18 3.80 -14.39
N ILE A 154 10.80 4.99 -14.88
CA ILE A 154 9.49 5.19 -15.52
C ILE A 154 9.37 4.33 -16.79
N ALA A 155 10.40 4.27 -17.63
CA ALA A 155 10.38 3.42 -18.82
C ALA A 155 10.20 1.95 -18.45
N SER A 156 11.00 1.44 -17.50
CA SER A 156 10.90 0.06 -17.02
C SER A 156 9.53 -0.25 -16.37
N LEU A 157 8.96 0.70 -15.63
CA LEU A 157 7.60 0.56 -15.09
C LEU A 157 6.55 0.47 -16.19
N VAL A 158 6.59 1.35 -17.20
CA VAL A 158 5.65 1.31 -18.33
C VAL A 158 5.72 -0.04 -19.04
N ASP A 159 6.94 -0.51 -19.33
CA ASP A 159 7.14 -1.79 -20.01
C ASP A 159 6.66 -2.96 -19.16
N GLY A 160 7.00 -2.99 -17.87
CA GLY A 160 6.55 -4.03 -16.94
C GLY A 160 5.03 -4.05 -16.74
N ILE A 161 4.40 -2.89 -16.59
CA ILE A 161 2.94 -2.77 -16.40
C ILE A 161 2.18 -3.26 -17.65
N ARG A 162 2.67 -2.90 -18.84
CA ARG A 162 2.09 -3.38 -20.11
C ARG A 162 2.29 -4.87 -20.29
N ALA A 163 3.48 -5.39 -19.98
CA ALA A 163 3.77 -6.83 -20.04
C ALA A 163 2.88 -7.64 -19.07
N ALA A 164 2.51 -7.06 -17.93
CA ALA A 164 1.56 -7.64 -16.98
C ALA A 164 0.08 -7.55 -17.42
N GLY A 165 -0.20 -7.04 -18.63
CA GLY A 165 -1.55 -6.97 -19.20
C GLY A 165 -2.32 -5.66 -18.92
N ASN A 166 -1.69 -4.68 -18.27
CA ASN A 166 -2.31 -3.38 -18.02
C ASN A 166 -1.88 -2.35 -19.09
N GLU A 167 -2.59 -2.37 -20.22
CA GLU A 167 -2.31 -1.46 -21.35
C GLU A 167 -2.78 -0.02 -21.13
N GLN A 168 -3.67 0.20 -20.16
CA GLN A 168 -4.31 1.50 -19.90
C GLN A 168 -3.48 2.44 -19.03
N VAL A 169 -2.27 2.01 -18.63
CA VAL A 169 -1.38 2.85 -17.84
C VAL A 169 -1.06 4.15 -18.55
N SER A 170 -1.31 5.27 -17.87
CA SER A 170 -1.08 6.60 -18.41
C SER A 170 0.23 7.20 -17.90
N LEU A 171 0.92 7.96 -18.74
CA LEU A 171 2.12 8.72 -18.36
C LEU A 171 1.80 10.21 -18.48
N ARG A 172 1.95 10.96 -17.38
CA ARG A 172 1.64 12.40 -17.34
C ARG A 172 2.78 13.22 -16.78
N LYS A 173 2.71 14.53 -17.02
CA LYS A 173 3.55 15.55 -16.40
C LYS A 173 2.66 16.44 -15.53
N LEU A 174 3.01 16.63 -14.27
CA LEU A 174 2.27 17.54 -13.40
C LEU A 174 3.02 18.88 -13.33
N LEU A 175 2.46 19.89 -13.99
CA LEU A 175 2.89 21.28 -13.86
C LEU A 175 2.32 21.84 -12.55
N GLY A 176 3.16 21.90 -11.51
CA GLY A 176 3.14 22.82 -10.34
C GLY A 176 1.87 23.07 -9.49
N CYS A 177 0.65 22.97 -10.01
CA CYS A 177 -0.53 23.64 -9.45
C CYS A 177 -1.59 22.70 -8.86
N LEU A 178 -1.43 21.37 -8.90
CA LEU A 178 -2.48 20.41 -8.46
C LEU A 178 -2.12 19.53 -7.26
N LEU A 179 -1.02 19.82 -6.55
CA LEU A 179 -0.59 18.99 -5.41
C LEU A 179 -1.53 19.04 -4.17
N ASN A 180 -2.63 19.81 -4.20
CA ASN A 180 -3.51 19.99 -3.05
C ASN A 180 -4.88 19.27 -3.13
N SER A 181 -5.17 18.53 -4.20
CA SER A 181 -6.54 18.05 -4.48
C SER A 181 -6.78 16.55 -4.24
N THR A 182 -6.09 15.91 -3.30
CA THR A 182 -6.50 14.59 -2.75
C THR A 182 -6.63 14.61 -1.22
N SER A 183 -6.58 15.81 -0.63
CA SER A 183 -6.54 16.02 0.82
C SER A 183 -7.84 15.68 1.56
N PHE A 184 -8.98 15.48 0.91
CA PHE A 184 -10.24 15.27 1.65
C PHE A 184 -10.52 13.80 1.97
N VAL A 185 -10.53 12.90 0.98
CA VAL A 185 -10.87 11.47 1.19
C VAL A 185 -9.77 10.74 1.98
N GLN A 186 -8.51 11.09 1.74
CA GLN A 186 -7.37 10.48 2.43
C GLN A 186 -7.21 11.01 3.86
N THR A 187 -7.66 12.24 4.12
CA THR A 187 -7.80 12.75 5.50
C THR A 187 -8.93 12.03 6.21
N VAL A 188 -10.07 11.74 5.57
CA VAL A 188 -11.13 10.94 6.21
C VAL A 188 -10.65 9.54 6.58
N ILE A 189 -9.94 8.84 5.70
CA ILE A 189 -9.40 7.50 6.02
C ILE A 189 -8.29 7.58 7.06
N SER A 190 -7.37 8.55 6.96
CA SER A 190 -6.31 8.75 7.96
C SER A 190 -6.88 9.21 9.30
N THR A 191 -7.98 9.96 9.32
CA THR A 191 -8.67 10.42 10.53
C THR A 191 -9.49 9.29 11.13
N LEU A 192 -10.14 8.45 10.34
CA LEU A 192 -10.77 7.21 10.82
C LEU A 192 -9.73 6.24 11.39
N LEU A 193 -8.58 6.08 10.74
CA LEU A 193 -7.48 5.27 11.26
C LEU A 193 -6.88 5.89 12.53
N HIS A 194 -6.72 7.21 12.58
CA HIS A 194 -6.22 7.91 13.77
C HIS A 194 -7.24 7.88 14.92
N ILE A 195 -8.54 8.03 14.66
CA ILE A 195 -9.63 7.87 15.65
C ILE A 195 -9.66 6.44 16.18
N MET A 196 -9.49 5.43 15.31
CA MET A 196 -9.43 4.02 15.72
C MET A 196 -8.15 3.68 16.49
N VAL A 197 -7.01 4.33 16.21
CA VAL A 197 -5.73 4.10 16.88
C VAL A 197 -5.56 4.93 18.16
N SER A 198 -6.23 6.08 18.29
CA SER A 198 -6.05 7.02 19.44
C SER A 198 -6.87 6.67 20.68
N GLY A 199 -7.70 5.62 20.66
CA GLY A 199 -8.29 5.07 21.88
C GLY A 199 -9.08 6.06 22.76
N THR A 200 -9.68 7.11 22.20
CA THR A 200 -10.64 7.95 22.94
C THR A 200 -12.05 7.72 22.41
N PHE A 201 -12.61 6.56 22.76
CA PHE A 201 -14.04 6.51 23.03
C PHE A 201 -14.27 7.35 24.29
N LYS A 202 -14.70 8.59 24.13
CA LYS A 202 -15.30 9.38 25.22
C LYS A 202 -16.79 9.50 24.93
N GLY A 203 -17.58 8.87 25.81
CA GLY A 203 -18.99 9.15 26.04
C GLY A 203 -19.94 8.60 25.01
#